data_AF-A0A970LZN6-F1
#
_entry.id   AF-A0A970LZN6-F1
#
_cell.length_a   1.000
_cell.length_b   1.000
_cell.length_c   1.000
_cell.angle_alpha   90.00
_cell.angle_beta   90.00
_cell.angle_gamma   90.00
#
_symmetry.space_group_name_H-M   'P 1'
#
loop_
_entity.id
_entity.type
_entity.pdbx_description
1 polymer ?
#
loop_
_entity_poly.entity_id
_entity_poly.type
_entity_poly.pdbx_seq_one_letter_code
_entity_poly.pdbx_strand_id
1 'polypeptide(L)'
;YQNRYHQRHVDLMDVMAMFNGRHFQKLDDMAYLLGFPGKRVDAGYRVPEFMQTGEWLRLTRYCEGDVLNTWLIYLRWLLLKGQLLPEDHTLWVQHTIQYLHTQPQHEDFLKVWQQSSQQTEFTRADFPEQASSTALNQASESSAWSAPSPSSDA
;
A
#
# COMPACT_ATOMS: atom_id res chain seq x y z
N TYR A 1 -20.01 12.10 27.27
CA TYR A 1 -20.82 11.66 26.10
C TYR A 1 -20.86 12.69 24.95
N GLN A 2 -20.63 13.99 25.17
CA GLN A 2 -20.61 15.02 24.09
C GLN A 2 -19.25 15.22 23.37
N ASN A 3 -18.19 14.51 23.75
CA ASN A 3 -16.84 14.71 23.20
C ASN A 3 -16.51 13.81 21.99
N ARG A 4 -17.50 13.09 21.44
CA ARG A 4 -17.33 12.13 20.32
C ARG A 4 -17.64 12.73 18.94
N TYR A 5 -18.08 13.99 18.88
CA TYR A 5 -18.53 14.67 17.65
C TYR A 5 -17.75 15.96 17.35
N HIS A 6 -16.64 16.21 18.04
CA HIS A 6 -15.77 17.33 17.70
C HIS A 6 -14.72 16.91 16.68
N GLN A 7 -14.58 17.67 15.60
CA GLN A 7 -13.63 17.43 14.50
C GLN A 7 -12.15 17.50 14.91
N ARG A 8 -11.85 17.77 16.19
CA ARG A 8 -10.49 17.72 16.74
C ARG A 8 -9.95 16.29 16.86
N HIS A 9 -10.81 15.29 17.02
CA HIS A 9 -10.44 13.88 17.07
C HIS A 9 -11.36 13.10 16.13
N VAL A 10 -10.77 12.44 15.13
CA VAL A 10 -11.50 11.63 14.15
C VAL A 10 -11.29 10.17 14.50
N ASP A 11 -12.36 9.49 14.88
CA ASP A 11 -12.38 8.03 14.94
C ASP A 11 -12.83 7.49 13.57
N LEU A 12 -11.88 6.95 12.82
CA LEU A 12 -12.14 6.41 11.48
C LEU A 12 -13.16 5.28 11.50
N MET A 13 -13.21 4.47 12.56
CA MET A 13 -14.15 3.37 12.66
C MET A 13 -15.59 3.91 12.71
N ASP A 14 -15.84 4.88 13.58
CA ASP A 14 -17.16 5.50 13.73
C ASP A 14 -17.58 6.25 12.45
N VAL A 15 -16.64 6.95 11.81
CA VAL A 15 -16.92 7.73 10.61
C VAL A 15 -17.19 6.84 9.39
N MET A 16 -16.41 5.77 9.20
CA MET A 16 -16.65 4.80 8.11
C MET A 16 -17.93 4.01 8.34
N ALA A 17 -18.33 3.77 9.60
CA ALA A 17 -19.62 3.16 9.95
C ALA A 17 -20.81 4.13 9.81
N MET A 18 -20.60 5.38 9.36
CA MET A 18 -21.61 6.44 9.35
C MET A 18 -22.31 6.61 10.71
N PHE A 19 -21.57 6.42 11.82
CA PHE A 19 -22.08 6.40 13.19
C PHE A 19 -23.19 5.37 13.46
N ASN A 20 -23.31 4.35 12.61
CA ASN A 20 -24.23 3.25 12.80
C ASN A 20 -23.52 2.11 13.55
N GLY A 21 -23.82 1.97 14.85
CA GLY A 21 -23.18 0.99 15.74
C GLY A 21 -23.41 -0.49 15.41
N ARG A 22 -24.05 -0.82 14.28
CA ARG A 22 -24.19 -2.20 13.77
C ARG A 22 -23.34 -2.50 12.53
N HIS A 23 -22.68 -1.50 11.94
CA HIS A 23 -21.87 -1.64 10.71
C HIS A 23 -20.39 -1.34 10.97
N PHE A 24 -19.83 -1.90 12.04
CA PHE A 24 -18.40 -1.79 12.30
C PHE A 24 -17.62 -2.57 11.24
N GLN A 25 -16.85 -1.86 10.43
CA GLN A 25 -15.89 -2.47 9.51
C GLN A 25 -14.58 -2.69 10.24
N LYS A 26 -14.05 -3.90 10.19
CA LYS A 26 -12.72 -4.18 10.75
C LYS A 26 -11.69 -3.42 9.92
N LEU A 27 -10.66 -2.91 10.60
CA LEU A 27 -9.53 -2.24 9.95
C LEU A 27 -8.96 -3.08 8.80
N ASP A 28 -8.83 -4.38 9.03
CA ASP A 28 -8.28 -5.34 8.06
C ASP A 28 -9.11 -5.50 6.80
N ASP A 29 -10.44 -5.46 6.94
CA ASP A 29 -11.36 -5.60 5.81
C ASP A 29 -11.31 -4.33 4.95
N MET A 30 -11.28 -3.15 5.58
CA MET A 30 -11.13 -1.87 4.88
C MET A 30 -9.76 -1.73 4.23
N ALA A 31 -8.69 -2.10 4.92
CA ALA A 31 -7.34 -2.08 4.39
C ALA A 31 -7.25 -2.93 3.12
N TYR A 32 -7.75 -4.17 3.19
CA TYR A 32 -7.76 -5.07 2.04
C TYR A 32 -8.61 -4.55 0.88
N LEU A 33 -9.81 -4.04 1.16
CA LEU A 33 -10.70 -3.48 0.13
C LEU A 33 -10.05 -2.32 -0.65
N LEU A 34 -9.24 -1.51 0.04
CA LEU A 34 -8.52 -0.39 -0.56
C LEU A 34 -7.17 -0.81 -1.17
N GLY A 35 -6.77 -2.07 -1.06
CA GLY A 35 -5.50 -2.59 -1.58
C GLY A 35 -4.29 -2.31 -0.68
N PHE A 36 -4.51 -2.01 0.60
CA PHE A 36 -3.47 -1.94 1.64
C PHE A 36 -3.22 -3.33 2.28
N PRO A 37 -2.07 -3.54 2.96
CA PRO A 37 -1.70 -4.86 3.48
C PRO A 37 -2.69 -5.50 4.46
N GLY A 38 -3.29 -4.70 5.35
CA GLY A 38 -4.01 -5.20 6.53
C GLY A 38 -3.11 -6.07 7.44
N LYS A 39 -3.70 -6.80 8.39
CA LYS A 39 -2.97 -7.70 9.31
C LYS A 39 -2.84 -9.15 8.83
N ARG A 40 -3.00 -9.46 7.53
CA ARG A 40 -3.25 -10.84 7.07
C ARG A 40 -2.09 -11.84 7.26
N VAL A 41 -0.88 -11.39 7.60
CA VAL A 41 0.22 -12.30 7.99
C VAL A 41 -0.04 -12.97 9.35
N ASP A 42 -0.83 -12.33 10.23
CA ASP A 42 -1.15 -12.83 11.57
C ASP A 42 -2.65 -12.56 11.86
N ALA A 43 -3.53 -13.39 11.28
CA ALA A 43 -4.97 -13.27 11.53
C ALA A 43 -5.28 -13.50 13.03
N GLY A 44 -5.67 -12.44 13.73
CA GLY A 44 -6.09 -12.47 15.14
C GLY A 44 -5.31 -11.53 16.06
N TYR A 45 -5.76 -11.43 17.31
CA TYR A 45 -5.09 -10.64 18.36
C TYR A 45 -3.93 -11.45 18.94
N ARG A 46 -2.68 -11.12 18.54
CA ARG A 46 -1.46 -11.89 18.87
C ARG A 46 -0.58 -11.22 19.93
N VAL A 47 -0.97 -10.06 20.44
CA VAL A 47 -0.18 -9.28 21.43
C VAL A 47 0.22 -10.12 22.66
N PRO A 48 -0.68 -10.89 23.32
CA PRO A 48 -0.31 -11.66 24.50
C PRO A 48 0.72 -12.75 24.21
N GLU A 49 0.63 -13.37 23.03
CA GLU A 49 1.57 -14.41 22.60
C GLU A 49 2.97 -13.83 22.41
N PHE A 50 3.10 -12.73 21.64
CA PHE A 50 4.40 -12.09 21.43
C PHE A 50 5.03 -11.57 22.71
N MET A 51 4.22 -11.11 23.67
CA MET A 51 4.70 -10.71 24.98
C MET A 51 5.22 -11.90 25.80
N GLN A 52 4.52 -13.04 25.76
CA GLN A 52 4.93 -14.25 26.48
C GLN A 52 6.20 -14.88 25.89
N THR A 53 6.35 -14.84 24.56
CA THR A 53 7.52 -15.38 23.85
C THR A 53 8.70 -14.41 23.79
N GLY A 54 8.52 -13.16 24.20
CA GLY A 54 9.56 -12.12 24.16
C GLY A 54 9.87 -11.61 22.74
N GLU A 55 8.96 -11.81 21.78
CA GLU A 55 9.08 -11.40 20.38
C GLU A 55 8.79 -9.89 20.18
N TRP A 56 9.53 -9.02 20.89
CA TRP A 56 9.29 -7.57 20.90
C TRP A 56 9.31 -6.93 19.52
N LEU A 57 10.27 -7.31 18.66
CA LEU A 57 10.34 -6.76 17.31
C LEU A 57 9.11 -7.12 16.47
N ARG A 58 8.56 -8.32 16.65
CA ARG A 58 7.34 -8.75 15.96
C ARG A 58 6.12 -8.02 16.49
N LEU A 59 6.03 -7.83 17.81
CA LEU A 59 4.99 -7.03 18.43
C LEU A 59 5.03 -5.57 17.93
N THR A 60 6.21 -4.96 17.85
CA THR A 60 6.39 -3.60 17.33
C THR A 60 5.90 -3.51 15.89
N ARG A 61 6.34 -4.40 15.00
CA ARG A 61 5.87 -4.45 13.60
C ARG A 61 4.35 -4.62 13.50
N TYR A 62 3.76 -5.45 14.35
CA TYR A 62 2.31 -5.66 14.40
C TYR A 62 1.57 -4.37 14.74
N CYS A 63 1.98 -3.68 15.80
CA CYS A 63 1.37 -2.43 16.23
C CYS A 63 1.59 -1.29 15.21
N GLU A 64 2.79 -1.17 14.66
CA GLU A 64 3.11 -0.16 13.64
C GLU A 64 2.32 -0.41 12.34
N GLY A 65 2.10 -1.68 11.96
CA GLY A 65 1.26 -2.04 10.82
C GLY A 65 -0.18 -1.54 10.95
N ASP A 66 -0.75 -1.58 12.15
CA ASP A 66 -2.09 -1.01 12.41
C ASP A 66 -2.13 0.49 12.22
N VAL A 67 -1.10 1.18 12.72
CA VAL A 67 -0.97 2.64 12.59
C VAL A 67 -0.84 3.02 11.12
N LEU A 68 -0.02 2.29 10.36
CA LEU A 68 0.16 2.52 8.92
C LEU A 68 -1.13 2.30 8.13
N ASN A 69 -1.83 1.18 8.36
CA ASN A 69 -3.12 0.93 7.72
C ASN A 69 -4.14 2.02 8.07
N THR A 70 -4.20 2.44 9.34
CA THR A 70 -5.09 3.52 9.80
C THR A 70 -4.77 4.85 9.11
N TRP A 71 -3.48 5.19 9.00
CA TRP A 71 -3.01 6.40 8.31
C TRP A 71 -3.39 6.41 6.82
N LEU A 72 -3.17 5.30 6.10
CA LEU A 72 -3.48 5.21 4.67
C LEU A 72 -4.98 5.27 4.41
N ILE A 73 -5.78 4.63 5.26
CA ILE A 73 -7.25 4.75 5.23
C ILE A 73 -7.68 6.19 5.52
N TYR A 74 -7.03 6.86 6.46
CA TYR A 74 -7.31 8.26 6.79
C TYR A 74 -7.07 9.19 5.60
N LEU A 75 -5.94 9.05 4.90
CA LEU A 75 -5.65 9.82 3.69
C LEU A 75 -6.74 9.63 2.63
N ARG A 76 -7.14 8.38 2.37
CA ARG A 76 -8.21 8.08 1.43
C ARG A 76 -9.54 8.70 1.86
N TRP A 77 -9.84 8.65 3.15
CA TRP A 77 -11.05 9.24 3.70
C TRP A 77 -11.06 10.77 3.52
N LEU A 78 -9.95 11.46 3.79
CA LEU A 78 -9.82 12.89 3.54
C LEU A 78 -10.03 13.26 2.07
N LEU A 79 -9.48 12.45 1.15
CA LEU A 79 -9.69 12.62 -0.29
C LEU A 79 -11.18 12.49 -0.65
N LEU A 80 -11.86 11.46 -0.16
CA LEU A 80 -13.30 11.25 -0.41
C LEU A 80 -14.17 12.36 0.21
N LYS A 81 -13.70 12.99 1.28
CA LYS A 81 -14.35 14.14 1.92
C LYS A 81 -14.09 15.47 1.20
N GLY A 82 -13.22 15.50 0.19
CA GLY A 82 -12.78 16.72 -0.48
C GLY A 82 -11.92 17.63 0.43
N GLN A 83 -11.33 17.06 1.50
CA GLN A 83 -10.46 17.77 2.44
C GLN A 83 -8.98 17.63 2.10
N LEU A 84 -8.65 16.76 1.14
CA LEU A 84 -7.32 16.55 0.60
C LEU A 84 -7.42 16.54 -0.92
N LEU A 85 -6.56 17.29 -1.60
CA LEU A 85 -6.52 17.29 -3.06
C LEU A 85 -5.95 15.96 -3.58
N PRO A 86 -6.33 15.51 -4.79
CA PRO A 86 -5.78 14.29 -5.38
C PRO A 86 -4.25 14.27 -5.43
N GLU A 87 -3.63 15.41 -5.76
CA GLU A 87 -2.17 15.56 -5.86
C GLU A 87 -1.51 15.43 -4.49
N ASP A 88 -2.09 16.07 -3.47
CA ASP A 88 -1.61 15.99 -2.09
C ASP A 88 -1.77 14.57 -1.53
N HIS A 89 -2.88 13.89 -1.84
CA HIS A 89 -3.08 12.50 -1.48
C HIS A 89 -1.98 11.61 -2.04
N THR A 90 -1.71 11.71 -3.34
CA THR A 90 -0.60 10.98 -3.98
C THR A 90 0.74 11.31 -3.34
N LEU A 91 1.01 12.59 -3.06
CA LEU A 91 2.25 13.03 -2.41
C LEU A 91 2.43 12.37 -1.04
N TRP A 92 1.42 12.39 -0.19
CA TRP A 92 1.48 11.79 1.16
C TRP A 92 1.65 10.27 1.13
N VAL A 93 0.99 9.59 0.18
CA VAL A 93 1.18 8.15 -0.03
C VAL A 93 2.63 7.86 -0.44
N GLN A 94 3.16 8.61 -1.42
CA GLN A 94 4.55 8.44 -1.87
C GLN A 94 5.57 8.76 -0.77
N HIS A 95 5.36 9.81 0.02
CA HIS A 95 6.20 10.09 1.19
C HIS A 95 6.16 8.95 2.22
N THR A 96 5.00 8.34 2.43
CA THR A 96 4.87 7.19 3.34
C THR A 96 5.68 6.00 2.80
N ILE A 97 5.57 5.67 1.52
CA ILE A 97 6.36 4.60 0.87
C ILE A 97 7.86 4.87 1.01
N GLN A 98 8.31 6.09 0.68
CA GLN A 98 9.72 6.49 0.80
C GLN A 98 10.23 6.40 2.24
N TYR A 99 9.43 6.86 3.21
CA TYR A 99 9.78 6.73 4.62
C TYR A 99 9.92 5.26 5.03
N LEU A 100 9.00 4.39 4.63
CA LEU A 100 9.06 2.96 4.95
C LEU A 100 10.30 2.27 4.32
N HIS A 101 10.79 2.72 3.17
CA HIS A 101 12.05 2.23 2.62
C HIS A 101 13.26 2.53 3.51
N THR A 102 13.18 3.53 4.40
CA THR A 102 14.23 3.83 5.40
C THR A 102 14.14 2.95 6.65
N GLN A 103 13.09 2.12 6.76
CA GLN A 103 12.75 1.34 7.95
C GLN A 103 12.77 -0.17 7.61
N PRO A 104 13.91 -0.87 7.79
CA PRO A 104 14.04 -2.28 7.41
C PRO A 104 12.99 -3.21 8.01
N GLN A 105 12.46 -2.88 9.20
CA GLN A 105 11.40 -3.64 9.85
C GLN A 105 10.06 -3.64 9.08
N HIS A 106 9.89 -2.76 8.08
CA HIS A 106 8.68 -2.63 7.28
C HIS A 106 8.82 -3.18 5.85
N GLU A 107 9.91 -3.89 5.53
CA GLU A 107 10.10 -4.50 4.22
C GLU A 107 8.94 -5.43 3.83
N ASP A 108 8.50 -6.28 4.76
CA ASP A 108 7.36 -7.17 4.55
C ASP A 108 6.07 -6.39 4.28
N PHE A 109 5.84 -5.28 5.01
CA PHE A 109 4.67 -4.44 4.82
C PHE A 109 4.64 -3.84 3.40
N LEU A 110 5.78 -3.30 2.94
CA LEU A 110 5.92 -2.76 1.59
C LEU A 110 5.72 -3.83 0.52
N LYS A 111 6.30 -5.01 0.71
CA LYS A 111 6.15 -6.13 -0.22
C LYS A 111 4.70 -6.58 -0.37
N VAL A 112 3.98 -6.72 0.75
CA VAL A 112 2.55 -7.05 0.71
C VAL A 112 1.76 -5.91 0.07
N TRP A 113 2.06 -4.65 0.39
CA TRP A 113 1.35 -3.49 -0.18
C TRP A 113 1.53 -3.43 -1.70
N GLN A 114 2.75 -3.63 -2.19
CA GLN A 114 3.02 -3.66 -3.62
C GLN A 114 2.17 -4.73 -4.32
N GLN A 115 2.01 -5.91 -3.71
CA GLN A 115 1.19 -6.99 -4.27
C GLN A 115 -0.32 -6.69 -4.19
N SER A 116 -0.81 -6.18 -3.06
CA SER A 116 -2.23 -5.87 -2.87
C SER A 116 -2.69 -4.66 -3.68
N SER A 117 -1.79 -3.70 -3.92
CA SER A 117 -2.08 -2.49 -4.69
C SER A 117 -2.53 -2.78 -6.12
N GLN A 118 -2.00 -3.85 -6.72
CA GLN A 118 -2.34 -4.26 -8.09
C GLN A 118 -3.75 -4.85 -8.20
N GLN A 119 -4.37 -5.20 -7.07
CA GLN A 119 -5.68 -5.85 -7.04
C GLN A 119 -6.84 -4.84 -7.03
N THR A 120 -6.56 -3.54 -6.91
CA THR A 120 -7.60 -2.51 -6.79
C THR A 120 -7.25 -1.25 -7.60
N GLU A 121 -8.25 -0.53 -8.10
CA GLU A 121 -8.03 0.76 -8.76
C GLU A 121 -7.56 1.86 -7.79
N PHE A 122 -7.86 1.72 -6.50
CA PHE A 122 -7.58 2.77 -5.52
C PHE A 122 -6.08 3.03 -5.37
N THR A 123 -5.28 1.96 -5.43
CA THR A 123 -3.86 1.97 -5.05
C THR A 123 -2.95 1.50 -6.18
N ARG A 124 -3.47 1.17 -7.37
CA ARG A 124 -2.65 0.72 -8.51
C ARG A 124 -1.52 1.69 -8.89
N ALA A 125 -1.77 2.99 -8.75
CA ALA A 125 -0.79 4.03 -9.08
C ALA A 125 0.27 4.25 -7.99
N ASP A 126 0.12 3.64 -6.80
CA ASP A 126 1.03 3.84 -5.67
C ASP A 126 2.42 3.25 -5.94
N PHE A 127 2.47 2.12 -6.64
CA PHE A 127 3.69 1.46 -7.07
C PHE A 127 3.72 1.40 -8.59
N PRO A 128 4.34 2.39 -9.28
CA PRO A 128 4.47 2.31 -10.72
C PRO A 128 5.20 1.02 -11.08
N GLU A 129 4.65 0.24 -12.00
CA GLU A 129 5.37 -0.89 -12.58
C GLU A 129 6.72 -0.36 -13.05
N GLN A 130 7.80 -0.96 -12.57
CA GLN A 130 9.11 -0.71 -13.15
C GLN A 130 8.94 -0.96 -14.65
N ALA A 131 9.04 0.12 -15.44
CA ALA A 131 8.95 0.05 -16.89
C ALA A 131 9.85 -1.09 -17.32
N SER A 132 9.22 -2.17 -17.78
CA SER A 132 9.93 -3.39 -18.12
C SER A 132 11.03 -2.98 -19.11
N SER A 133 12.28 -3.27 -18.75
CA SER A 133 13.47 -3.04 -19.59
C SER A 133 13.43 -3.80 -20.93
N THR A 134 12.29 -4.37 -21.30
CA THR A 134 11.99 -5.05 -22.56
C THR A 134 12.09 -4.14 -23.78
N ALA A 135 11.98 -2.81 -23.63
CA ALA A 135 12.10 -1.89 -24.77
C ALA A 135 13.54 -1.68 -25.29
N LEU A 136 14.58 -1.99 -24.49
CA LEU A 136 15.97 -1.82 -24.91
C LEU A 136 16.53 -3.04 -25.68
N ASN A 137 15.90 -4.22 -25.57
CA ASN A 137 16.34 -5.42 -26.30
C ASN A 137 15.73 -5.57 -27.71
N GLN A 138 14.65 -4.85 -28.04
CA GLN A 138 14.09 -4.86 -29.42
C GLN A 138 14.82 -3.90 -30.37
N ALA A 139 15.53 -2.90 -29.84
CA ALA A 139 16.33 -1.98 -30.64
C ALA A 139 17.66 -2.60 -31.10
N SER A 140 18.20 -3.59 -30.39
CA SER A 140 19.46 -4.27 -30.77
C SER A 140 19.27 -5.37 -31.83
N GLU A 141 18.11 -6.02 -31.88
CA GLU A 141 17.82 -7.09 -32.85
C GLU A 141 17.42 -6.56 -34.25
N SER A 142 16.92 -5.33 -34.33
CA SER A 142 16.51 -4.71 -35.61
C SER A 142 17.66 -4.12 -36.45
N SER A 143 18.88 -4.03 -35.91
CA SER A 143 20.07 -3.58 -36.65
C SER A 143 20.91 -4.71 -37.28
N ALA A 144 20.50 -5.98 -37.15
CA ALA A 144 21.33 -7.13 -37.54
C ALA A 144 21.01 -7.76 -38.92
N TRP A 145 20.06 -7.22 -39.69
CA TRP A 145 19.69 -7.80 -41.01
C TRP A 145 19.80 -6.78 -42.13
N SER A 146 20.98 -6.67 -42.74
CA SER A 146 21.19 -6.28 -44.15
C SER A 146 22.66 -6.49 -44.55
N ALA A 147 23.03 -7.73 -44.85
CA ALA A 147 24.24 -8.02 -45.64
C ALA A 147 23.80 -8.80 -46.89
N PRO A 148 23.99 -8.28 -48.11
CA PRO A 148 23.65 -9.00 -49.33
C PRO A 148 24.69 -10.10 -49.62
N SER A 149 24.20 -11.29 -49.94
CA SER A 149 24.99 -12.46 -50.35
C SER A 149 25.82 -12.18 -51.61
N PRO A 150 27.06 -12.71 -51.73
CA PRO A 150 27.86 -12.55 -52.93
C PRO A 150 27.32 -13.44 -54.06
N SER A 151 27.08 -12.84 -55.23
CA SER A 151 26.74 -13.55 -56.46
C SER A 151 27.95 -14.36 -56.96
N SER A 152 27.80 -15.68 -57.05
CA SER A 152 28.63 -16.53 -57.89
C SER A 152 28.15 -16.39 -59.33
N ASP A 153 29.03 -16.01 -60.27
CA ASP A 153 29.11 -16.64 -61.59
C ASP A 153 30.32 -16.10 -62.37
N ALA A 154 30.79 -16.97 -63.26
CA ALA A 154 32.04 -16.99 -64.01
C ALA A 154 32.16 -15.93 -65.12
#